data_AF-A0A2T4I826-F1
#
_entry.id   AF-A0A2T4I826-F1
#
_cell.length_a   1.000
_cell.length_b   1.000
_cell.length_c   1.000
_cell.angle_alpha   90.00
_cell.angle_beta   90.00
_cell.angle_gamma   90.00
#
_symmetry.space_group_name_H-M   'P 1'
#
loop_
_entity.id
_entity.type
_entity.pdbx_description
1 polymer ?
#
loop_
_entity_poly.entity_id
_entity_poly.type
_entity_poly.pdbx_seq_one_letter_code
_entity_poly.pdbx_strand_id
1 'polypeptide(L)'
;MNEQSDFSNDIYDPIAMMARVGHLPVQAQQEIEQISRIVRAAFGYGEGGMPEQGRIVLIALTNPYAICPSSGDIAGYDFHITVNLSECVDDAHWCLVRRLIAAEIPHRTVTLTVTVEDCPSGIVLYDAEADLPLNMRELSVRP
;
A
#
# COMPACT_ATOMS: atom_id res chain seq x y z
N MET A 1 23.94 -0.30 26.93
CA MET A 1 22.59 0.29 27.01
C MET A 1 21.91 -0.10 25.72
N ASN A 2 20.85 -0.90 25.80
CA ASN A 2 20.22 -1.55 24.64
C ASN A 2 19.41 -0.54 23.83
N GLU A 3 19.84 -0.27 22.60
CA GLU A 3 19.12 0.52 21.59
C GLU A 3 18.06 -0.34 20.85
N GLN A 4 17.27 -1.10 21.59
CA GLN A 4 16.24 -1.99 21.02
C GLN A 4 15.02 -2.04 21.93
N SER A 5 14.18 -0.99 21.90
CA SER A 5 12.76 -1.04 22.30
C SER A 5 12.04 0.27 21.96
N ASP A 6 12.07 0.70 20.70
CA ASP A 6 11.15 1.73 20.18
C ASP A 6 10.20 1.18 19.10
N PHE A 7 10.07 -0.15 19.01
CA PHE A 7 9.11 -0.82 18.10
C PHE A 7 7.70 -1.01 18.70
N SER A 8 7.36 -0.31 19.79
CA SER A 8 6.11 -0.56 20.54
C SER A 8 4.96 0.41 20.27
N ASN A 9 4.99 1.18 19.18
CA ASN A 9 3.82 1.92 18.69
C ASN A 9 3.59 1.62 17.21
N ASP A 10 3.47 0.35 16.85
CA ASP A 10 2.88 -0.04 15.57
C ASP A 10 1.38 0.25 15.67
N ILE A 11 0.98 1.49 15.34
CA ILE A 11 -0.41 1.97 15.40
C ILE A 11 -1.26 1.35 14.25
N TYR A 12 -0.60 0.63 13.35
CA TYR A 12 -1.22 -0.05 12.22
C TYR A 12 -2.06 -1.26 12.67
N ASP A 13 -3.35 -1.27 12.30
CA ASP A 13 -4.25 -2.38 12.56
C ASP A 13 -4.50 -3.19 11.26
N PRO A 14 -3.82 -4.34 11.08
CA PRO A 14 -4.02 -5.18 9.91
C PRO A 14 -5.43 -5.80 9.86
N ILE A 15 -6.10 -5.97 11.01
CA ILE A 15 -7.45 -6.54 11.08
C ILE A 15 -8.47 -5.57 10.50
N ALA A 16 -8.35 -4.28 10.85
CA ALA A 16 -9.22 -3.23 10.31
C ALA A 16 -9.10 -3.10 8.78
N MET A 17 -7.89 -3.24 8.24
CA MET A 17 -7.66 -3.23 6.79
C MET A 17 -8.23 -4.49 6.13
N MET A 18 -7.91 -5.69 6.65
CA MET A 18 -8.40 -6.96 6.10
C MET A 18 -9.94 -7.04 6.13
N ALA A 19 -10.59 -6.42 7.12
CA ALA A 19 -12.05 -6.34 7.19
C ALA A 19 -12.67 -5.66 5.95
N ARG A 20 -11.99 -4.68 5.33
CA ARG A 20 -12.47 -3.99 4.12
C ARG A 20 -12.53 -4.92 2.91
N VAL A 21 -11.67 -5.94 2.90
CA VAL A 21 -11.59 -6.98 1.86
C VAL A 21 -12.10 -8.33 2.39
N GLY A 22 -12.89 -8.33 3.46
CA GLY A 22 -13.36 -9.55 4.15
C GLY A 22 -14.22 -10.50 3.30
N HIS A 23 -14.72 -10.01 2.16
CA HIS A 23 -15.45 -10.81 1.17
C HIS A 23 -14.54 -11.62 0.23
N LEU A 24 -13.24 -11.34 0.21
CA LEU A 24 -12.24 -12.11 -0.55
C LEU A 24 -11.74 -13.32 0.25
N PRO A 25 -11.11 -14.32 -0.39
CA PRO A 25 -10.48 -15.43 0.31
C PRO A 25 -9.42 -14.95 1.31
N VAL A 26 -9.27 -15.66 2.44
CA VAL A 26 -8.32 -15.27 3.52
C VAL A 26 -6.89 -15.07 2.99
N GLN A 27 -6.44 -15.93 2.08
CA GLN A 27 -5.13 -15.77 1.44
C GLN A 27 -5.01 -14.43 0.69
N ALA A 28 -6.07 -14.02 -0.03
CA ALA A 28 -6.08 -12.76 -0.74
C ALA A 28 -6.07 -11.57 0.23
N GLN A 29 -6.82 -11.66 1.34
CA GLN A 29 -6.81 -10.63 2.37
C GLN A 29 -5.39 -10.41 2.92
N GLN A 30 -4.66 -11.50 3.21
CA GLN A 30 -3.27 -11.45 3.68
C GLN A 30 -2.32 -10.90 2.61
N GLU A 31 -2.46 -11.33 1.35
CA GLU A 31 -1.65 -10.81 0.23
C GLU A 31 -1.88 -9.29 0.04
N ILE A 32 -3.14 -8.83 0.07
CA ILE A 32 -3.49 -7.42 -0.10
C ILE A 32 -2.99 -6.58 1.10
N GLU A 33 -3.12 -7.10 2.33
CA GLU A 33 -2.58 -6.47 3.54
C GLU A 33 -1.06 -6.28 3.43
N GLN A 34 -0.35 -7.35 3.07
CA GLN A 34 1.10 -7.33 2.90
C GLN A 34 1.52 -6.34 1.79
N ILE A 35 0.83 -6.29 0.65
CA ILE A 35 1.12 -5.31 -0.41
C ILE A 35 0.92 -3.89 0.11
N SER A 36 -0.24 -3.62 0.74
CA SER A 36 -0.55 -2.29 1.29
C SER A 36 0.52 -1.84 2.29
N ARG A 37 0.96 -2.74 3.16
CA ARG A 37 2.03 -2.50 4.12
C ARG A 37 3.37 -2.22 3.45
N ILE A 38 3.78 -3.00 2.44
CA ILE A 38 5.01 -2.76 1.68
C ILE A 38 4.97 -1.40 1.00
N VAL A 39 3.86 -1.08 0.33
CA VAL A 39 3.65 0.20 -0.36
C VAL A 39 3.86 1.37 0.61
N ARG A 40 3.22 1.33 1.78
CA ARG A 40 3.33 2.38 2.79
C ARG A 40 4.72 2.45 3.41
N ALA A 41 5.32 1.31 3.75
CA ALA A 41 6.62 1.26 4.44
C ALA A 41 7.79 1.65 3.53
N ALA A 42 7.77 1.27 2.26
CA ALA A 42 8.86 1.53 1.32
C ALA A 42 8.73 2.85 0.55
N PHE A 43 7.60 3.54 0.68
CA PHE A 43 7.41 4.87 0.10
C PHE A 43 8.42 5.87 0.67
N GLY A 44 9.19 6.50 -0.21
CA GLY A 44 10.24 7.46 0.15
C GLY A 44 11.65 6.86 0.29
N TYR A 45 11.80 5.55 0.11
CA TYR A 45 13.09 4.85 0.08
C TYR A 45 13.50 4.41 -1.34
N GLY A 46 12.82 4.91 -2.38
CA GLY A 46 13.14 4.65 -3.78
C GLY A 46 14.46 5.29 -4.24
N GLU A 47 14.79 5.09 -5.52
CA GLU A 47 16.05 5.58 -6.10
C GLU A 47 16.02 7.07 -6.47
N GLY A 48 14.82 7.67 -6.55
CA GLY A 48 14.62 9.11 -6.70
C GLY A 48 14.60 9.83 -5.34
N GLY A 49 15.18 11.04 -5.28
CA GLY A 49 15.11 11.90 -4.09
C GLY A 49 13.67 12.31 -3.80
N MET A 50 13.04 11.66 -2.82
CA MET A 50 11.63 11.89 -2.51
C MET A 50 11.44 13.27 -1.85
N PRO A 51 10.49 14.09 -2.30
CA PRO A 51 10.17 15.35 -1.64
C PRO A 51 9.90 15.16 -0.15
N GLU A 52 10.35 16.09 0.69
CA GLU A 52 10.12 16.04 2.14
C GLU A 52 8.62 16.03 2.48
N GLN A 53 7.82 16.75 1.69
CA GLN A 53 6.37 16.81 1.85
C GLN A 53 5.62 15.73 1.06
N GLY A 54 6.33 14.86 0.33
CA GLY A 54 5.74 13.78 -0.44
C GLY A 54 5.12 12.72 0.47
N ARG A 55 3.85 12.39 0.21
CA ARG A 55 3.07 11.39 0.97
C ARG A 55 2.08 10.64 0.09
N ILE A 56 1.72 9.46 0.57
CA ILE A 56 0.55 8.72 0.08
C ILE A 56 -0.69 9.30 0.76
N VAL A 57 -1.68 9.67 -0.04
CA VAL A 57 -2.99 10.16 0.40
C VAL A 57 -3.98 9.00 0.51
N LEU A 58 -3.98 8.11 -0.50
CA LEU A 58 -4.95 7.04 -0.61
C LEU A 58 -4.30 5.79 -1.22
N ILE A 59 -4.70 4.61 -0.75
CA ILE A 59 -4.45 3.34 -1.45
C ILE A 59 -5.80 2.67 -1.65
N ALA A 60 -6.15 2.35 -2.90
CA ALA A 60 -7.36 1.64 -3.25
C ALA A 60 -7.05 0.37 -4.05
N LEU A 61 -7.74 -0.72 -3.73
CA LEU A 61 -7.79 -1.91 -4.58
C LEU A 61 -8.85 -1.68 -5.65
N THR A 62 -8.44 -1.51 -6.91
CA THR A 62 -9.38 -1.25 -8.00
C THR A 62 -9.92 -2.53 -8.60
N ASN A 63 -9.08 -3.57 -8.68
CA ASN A 63 -9.50 -4.87 -9.20
C ASN A 63 -8.64 -6.01 -8.67
N PRO A 64 -9.23 -7.07 -8.08
CA PRO A 64 -8.59 -8.37 -8.03
C PRO A 64 -8.77 -9.09 -9.38
N TYR A 65 -7.68 -9.44 -10.07
CA TYR A 65 -7.76 -10.27 -11.27
C TYR A 65 -8.16 -11.69 -10.88
N ALA A 66 -9.34 -12.17 -11.28
CA ALA A 66 -9.66 -13.60 -11.16
C ALA A 66 -9.10 -14.37 -12.37
N ILE A 67 -8.34 -15.45 -12.16
CA ILE A 67 -7.96 -16.39 -13.25
C ILE A 67 -9.22 -17.09 -13.76
N CYS A 68 -10.08 -17.47 -12.83
CA CYS A 68 -11.36 -18.09 -13.11
C CYS A 68 -12.37 -17.63 -12.05
N PRO A 69 -13.43 -16.88 -12.41
CA PRO A 69 -14.38 -16.34 -11.44
C PRO A 69 -15.15 -17.43 -10.69
N SER A 70 -15.20 -18.66 -11.21
CA SER A 70 -15.82 -19.82 -10.54
C SER A 70 -14.88 -20.60 -9.62
N SER A 71 -13.55 -20.43 -9.72
CA SER A 71 -12.60 -21.13 -8.83
C SER A 71 -12.21 -20.30 -7.61
N GLY A 72 -12.38 -18.97 -7.67
CA GLY A 72 -11.92 -18.07 -6.61
C GLY A 72 -10.41 -17.84 -6.61
N ASP A 73 -9.68 -18.34 -7.62
CA ASP A 73 -8.25 -18.11 -7.77
C ASP A 73 -7.96 -16.72 -8.35
N ILE A 74 -7.14 -15.96 -7.64
CA ILE A 74 -6.77 -14.59 -7.99
C ILE A 74 -5.43 -14.59 -8.73
N ALA A 75 -5.38 -14.14 -9.98
CA ALA A 75 -4.17 -14.02 -10.78
C ALA A 75 -3.26 -12.89 -10.27
N GLY A 76 -3.86 -11.87 -9.66
CA GLY A 76 -3.18 -10.64 -9.37
C GLY A 76 -4.08 -9.56 -8.82
N TYR A 77 -3.50 -8.38 -8.62
CA TYR A 77 -4.15 -7.25 -7.98
C TYR A 77 -3.75 -5.96 -8.69
N ASP A 78 -4.74 -5.10 -8.94
CA ASP A 78 -4.53 -3.72 -9.35
C ASP A 78 -4.75 -2.80 -8.16
N PHE A 79 -3.71 -2.04 -7.82
CA PHE A 79 -3.76 -1.00 -6.81
C PHE A 79 -3.66 0.36 -7.47
N HIS A 80 -4.49 1.28 -7.00
CA HIS A 80 -4.37 2.70 -7.28
C HIS A 80 -3.86 3.40 -6.03
N ILE A 81 -2.81 4.20 -6.19
CA ILE A 81 -2.17 4.96 -5.12
C ILE A 81 -2.27 6.44 -5.46
N THR A 82 -3.00 7.19 -4.63
CA THR A 82 -3.00 8.64 -4.73
C THR A 82 -1.85 9.20 -3.91
N VAL A 83 -1.05 10.09 -4.50
CA VAL A 83 -0.02 10.88 -3.82
C VAL A 83 -0.39 12.36 -3.84
N ASN A 84 0.15 13.14 -2.91
CA ASN A 84 -0.18 14.57 -2.83
C ASN A 84 0.59 15.44 -3.84
N LEU A 85 1.75 14.98 -4.32
CA LEU A 85 2.63 15.74 -5.20
C LEU A 85 2.87 14.97 -6.50
N SER A 86 2.89 15.69 -7.63
CA SER A 86 3.17 15.12 -8.95
C SER A 86 4.56 14.49 -9.06
N GLU A 87 5.52 15.02 -8.31
CA GLU A 87 6.89 14.56 -8.22
C GLU A 87 6.97 13.16 -7.62
N CYS A 88 6.02 12.80 -6.74
CA CYS A 88 5.93 11.47 -6.16
C CYS A 88 5.38 10.41 -7.14
N VAL A 89 4.87 10.82 -8.30
CA VAL A 89 4.37 9.89 -9.33
C VAL A 89 5.50 9.22 -10.10
N ASP A 90 6.71 9.79 -10.09
CA ASP A 90 7.86 9.24 -10.82
C ASP A 90 8.12 7.77 -10.43
N ASP A 91 8.15 6.89 -11.43
CA ASP A 91 8.36 5.46 -11.29
C ASP A 91 9.66 5.12 -10.53
N ALA A 92 10.67 6.00 -10.55
CA ALA A 92 11.92 5.83 -9.80
C ALA A 92 11.68 5.70 -8.28
N HIS A 93 10.64 6.36 -7.75
CA HIS A 93 10.27 6.26 -6.35
C HIS A 93 9.62 4.92 -5.98
N TRP A 94 9.02 4.24 -6.96
CA TRP A 94 8.25 3.02 -6.79
C TRP A 94 9.03 1.75 -7.15
N CYS A 95 10.22 1.89 -7.73
CA CYS A 95 11.06 0.77 -8.13
C CYS A 95 11.41 -0.16 -6.96
N LEU A 96 11.69 0.38 -5.77
CA LEU A 96 11.92 -0.44 -4.57
C LEU A 96 10.64 -1.17 -4.12
N VAL A 97 9.51 -0.46 -4.09
CA VAL A 97 8.20 -1.03 -3.73
C VAL A 97 7.87 -2.22 -4.63
N ARG A 98 7.96 -2.05 -5.96
CA ARG A 98 7.71 -3.12 -6.93
C ARG A 98 8.64 -4.32 -6.74
N ARG A 99 9.92 -4.09 -6.45
CA ARG A 99 10.89 -5.16 -6.15
C ARG A 99 10.54 -5.94 -4.89
N LEU A 100 10.16 -5.25 -3.81
CA LEU A 100 9.74 -5.89 -2.57
C LEU A 100 8.47 -6.71 -2.75
N ILE A 101 7.47 -6.16 -3.45
CA ILE A 101 6.23 -6.91 -3.77
C ILE A 101 6.53 -8.16 -4.58
N ALA A 102 7.38 -8.07 -5.62
CA ALA A 102 7.73 -9.22 -6.45
C ALA A 102 8.50 -10.31 -5.66
N ALA A 103 9.25 -9.93 -4.62
CA ALA A 103 9.96 -10.86 -3.76
C ALA A 103 9.02 -11.57 -2.76
N GLU A 104 8.07 -10.83 -2.18
CA GLU A 104 7.14 -11.33 -1.17
C GLU A 104 5.96 -12.10 -1.80
N ILE A 105 5.57 -11.75 -3.03
CA ILE A 105 4.42 -12.33 -3.74
C ILE A 105 4.81 -12.73 -5.17
N PRO A 106 5.73 -13.70 -5.33
CA PRO A 106 6.33 -14.02 -6.63
C PRO A 106 5.37 -14.67 -7.64
N HIS A 107 4.20 -15.14 -7.19
CA HIS A 107 3.25 -15.88 -8.01
C HIS A 107 2.03 -15.06 -8.45
N ARG A 108 1.96 -13.77 -8.09
CA ARG A 108 0.84 -12.88 -8.45
C ARG A 108 1.33 -11.73 -9.31
N THR A 109 0.51 -11.32 -10.26
CA THR A 109 0.73 -10.06 -10.99
C THR A 109 0.23 -8.91 -10.12
N VAL A 110 1.11 -7.97 -9.76
CA VAL A 110 0.70 -6.78 -9.00
C VAL A 110 0.98 -5.53 -9.83
N THR A 111 -0.07 -4.79 -10.15
CA THR A 111 0.03 -3.51 -10.84
C THR A 111 -0.17 -2.39 -9.83
N LEU A 112 0.75 -1.42 -9.84
CA LEU A 112 0.61 -0.17 -9.11
C LEU A 112 0.43 0.97 -10.11
N THR A 113 -0.72 1.62 -10.04
CA THR A 113 -1.01 2.87 -10.74
C THR A 113 -0.94 4.00 -9.73
N VAL A 114 -0.07 4.99 -9.99
CA VAL A 114 0.16 6.11 -9.07
C VAL A 114 -0.28 7.39 -9.74
N THR A 115 -1.10 8.19 -9.07
CA THR A 115 -1.59 9.48 -9.59
C THR A 115 -1.69 10.51 -8.47
N VAL A 116 -1.85 11.78 -8.85
CA VAL A 116 -2.18 12.85 -7.87
C VAL A 116 -3.68 12.98 -7.67
N GLU A 117 -4.46 12.59 -8.68
CA GLU A 117 -5.92 12.60 -8.61
C GLU A 117 -6.44 11.34 -7.93
N ASP A 118 -7.50 11.50 -7.15
CA ASP A 118 -8.16 10.38 -6.50
C ASP A 118 -8.77 9.41 -7.49
N CYS A 119 -8.70 8.12 -7.15
CA CYS A 119 -9.39 7.09 -7.89
C CYS A 119 -10.90 7.17 -7.60
N PRO A 120 -11.77 7.35 -8.62
CA PRO A 120 -13.20 7.38 -8.39
C PRO A 120 -13.80 6.00 -8.07
N SER A 121 -13.02 4.91 -8.18
CA SER A 121 -13.53 3.53 -8.07
C SER A 121 -12.52 2.57 -7.46
N GLY A 122 -12.88 1.91 -6.36
CA GLY A 122 -12.09 0.85 -5.73
C GLY A 122 -12.42 0.69 -4.25
N ILE A 123 -11.87 -0.35 -3.62
CA ILE A 123 -11.97 -0.56 -2.18
C ILE A 123 -10.82 0.19 -1.52
N VAL A 124 -11.14 1.21 -0.72
CA VAL A 124 -10.13 2.02 0.00
C VAL A 124 -9.46 1.15 1.07
N LEU A 125 -8.17 0.91 0.92
CA LEU A 125 -7.34 0.13 1.84
C LEU A 125 -6.60 1.01 2.85
N TYR A 126 -6.29 2.24 2.46
CA TYR A 126 -5.67 3.25 3.32
C TYR A 126 -6.14 4.63 2.88
N ASP A 127 -6.47 5.48 3.85
CA ASP A 127 -6.77 6.89 3.71
C ASP A 127 -5.99 7.67 4.77
N ALA A 128 -5.14 8.61 4.34
CA ALA A 128 -4.26 9.36 5.25
C ALA A 128 -5.01 10.23 6.28
N GLU A 129 -6.25 10.62 6.00
CA GLU A 129 -7.07 11.43 6.91
C GLU A 129 -7.82 10.56 7.94
N ALA A 130 -8.21 9.33 7.55
CA ALA A 130 -9.01 8.44 8.39
C ALA A 130 -8.18 7.37 9.13
N ASP A 131 -7.10 6.88 8.52
CA ASP A 131 -6.36 5.71 8.97
C ASP A 131 -5.11 6.08 9.78
N LEU A 132 -4.72 5.15 10.65
CA LEU A 132 -3.58 5.31 11.53
C LEU A 132 -2.26 5.22 10.76
N PRO A 133 -1.29 6.10 11.07
CA PRO A 133 -0.03 6.14 10.35
C PRO A 133 0.86 4.92 10.67
N LEU A 134 1.57 4.43 9.65
CA LEU A 134 2.52 3.32 9.72
C LEU A 134 3.96 3.80 9.90
N ASN A 135 4.28 5.03 9.48
CA ASN A 135 5.64 5.56 9.50
C ASN A 135 5.67 7.06 9.81
N MET A 136 6.89 7.60 10.02
CA MET A 136 7.11 9.01 10.37
C MET A 136 6.63 10.01 9.31
N ARG A 137 6.62 9.63 8.02
CA ARG A 137 6.09 10.49 6.94
C ARG A 137 4.57 10.63 7.05
N GLU A 138 3.89 9.60 7.50
CA GLU A 138 2.45 9.63 7.76
C GLU A 138 2.11 10.30 9.11
N LEU A 139 2.96 10.16 10.13
CA LEU A 139 2.78 10.81 11.45
C LEU A 139 2.88 12.34 11.39
N SER A 140 3.73 12.89 10.51
CA SER A 140 3.98 14.34 10.37
C SER A 140 2.76 15.13 9.86
N VAL A 141 1.63 14.45 9.64
CA VAL A 141 0.39 14.99 9.08
C VAL A 141 -0.62 15.42 10.16
N ARG A 142 -0.54 14.85 11.37
CA ARG A 142 -1.51 15.14 12.43
C ARG A 142 -1.01 16.30 13.32
N PRO A 143 -1.77 17.40 13.46
CA PRO A 143 -1.39 18.53 14.33
C PRO A 143 -1.40 18.14 15.81
#